data_AF-A0A8X8K1L4-F1
#
_entry.id   AF-A0A8X8K1L4-F1
#
_cell.length_a   1.000
_cell.length_b   1.000
_cell.length_c   1.000
_cell.angle_alpha   90.00
_cell.angle_beta   90.00
_cell.angle_gamma   90.00
#
_symmetry.space_group_name_H-M   'P 1'
#
loop_
_entity.id
_entity.type
_entity.pdbx_description
1 polymer ?
#
loop_
_entity_poly.entity_id
_entity_poly.type
_entity_poly.pdbx_seq_one_letter_code
_entity_poly.pdbx_strand_id
1 'polypeptide(L)'
;MTTPIIQLQPFGVMLQAASPNDAVSDLSVDPLRVLARHHHLVLLRGFRGPEDAADLAAYGERWGSIAEWPFGKVLELLEREAPQDHIFDSSAVPLHWDGMYRRQVPEFQIFQCLRAPGPGCGGRTLFSHTARALDQAPASVRLLWERATGRYERKMEYYHSVAEAPVVTRHPDRDAVVIRYSAPQDQQGTGFINPASASFTGMAEADAALLHRSLAEALHAPSCLYAHAWEAGDLVIADNHTLLHGREAFTSGAPRHLRRLHILGEPPLDNPHLLASA
;
A
#
# COMPACT_ATOMS: atom_id res chain seq x y z
N MET A 1 -25.79 -18.47 -5.66
CA MET A 1 -24.67 -19.08 -6.43
C MET A 1 -23.39 -18.51 -5.87
N THR A 2 -22.34 -19.30 -5.68
CA THR A 2 -21.06 -18.82 -5.15
C THR A 2 -20.32 -18.03 -6.23
N THR A 3 -19.97 -16.77 -5.96
CA THR A 3 -19.16 -15.94 -6.85
C THR A 3 -17.82 -16.63 -7.16
N PRO A 4 -17.44 -16.81 -8.44
CA PRO A 4 -16.17 -17.46 -8.77
C PRO A 4 -14.98 -16.63 -8.28
N ILE A 5 -14.00 -17.30 -7.68
CA ILE A 5 -12.72 -16.71 -7.26
C ILE A 5 -11.68 -17.03 -8.32
N ILE A 6 -11.09 -15.98 -8.89
CA ILE A 6 -10.09 -16.06 -9.96
C ILE A 6 -8.73 -15.69 -9.38
N GLN A 7 -7.71 -16.53 -9.60
CA GLN A 7 -6.35 -16.25 -9.13
C GLN A 7 -5.73 -15.12 -9.95
N LEU A 8 -5.25 -14.07 -9.27
CA LEU A 8 -4.41 -13.05 -9.89
C LEU A 8 -2.95 -13.49 -9.92
N GLN A 9 -2.21 -12.98 -10.90
CA GLN A 9 -0.78 -13.21 -11.04
C GLN A 9 -0.02 -11.91 -10.73
N PRO A 10 1.10 -11.98 -9.98
CA PRO A 10 1.69 -13.18 -9.40
C PRO A 10 1.05 -13.63 -8.06
N PHE A 11 0.21 -12.79 -7.44
CA PHE A 11 -0.53 -13.12 -6.21
C PHE A 11 -1.86 -12.35 -6.16
N GLY A 12 -2.69 -12.65 -5.16
CA GLY A 12 -4.02 -12.06 -5.00
C GLY A 12 -5.12 -12.87 -5.65
N VAL A 13 -6.36 -12.48 -5.39
CA VAL A 13 -7.56 -13.07 -5.98
C VAL A 13 -8.53 -12.00 -6.44
N MET A 14 -9.34 -12.33 -7.44
CA MET A 14 -10.43 -11.51 -7.93
C MET A 14 -11.76 -12.23 -7.75
N LEU A 15 -12.74 -11.54 -7.20
CA LEU A 15 -14.14 -11.92 -7.24
C LEU A 15 -14.80 -11.08 -8.34
N GLN A 16 -15.50 -11.76 -9.24
CA GLN A 16 -16.21 -11.14 -10.36
C GLN A 16 -17.71 -11.24 -10.11
N ALA A 17 -18.42 -10.10 -10.14
CA ALA A 17 -19.88 -10.09 -10.05
C ALA A 17 -20.51 -10.94 -11.16
N ALA A 18 -21.56 -11.70 -10.81
CA ALA A 18 -22.30 -12.51 -11.78
C ALA A 18 -23.33 -11.68 -12.54
N SER A 19 -23.79 -10.58 -11.92
CA SER A 19 -24.75 -9.62 -12.47
C SER A 19 -24.31 -8.19 -12.14
N PRO A 20 -24.56 -7.20 -13.00
CA PRO A 20 -24.28 -5.79 -12.70
C PRO A 20 -25.07 -5.24 -11.50
N ASN A 21 -26.10 -5.96 -11.05
CA ASN A 21 -26.87 -5.58 -9.86
C ASN A 21 -26.30 -6.14 -8.56
N ASP A 22 -25.34 -7.06 -8.61
CA ASP A 22 -24.71 -7.62 -7.41
C ASP A 22 -23.93 -6.50 -6.71
N ALA A 23 -24.23 -6.23 -5.44
CA ALA A 23 -23.55 -5.19 -4.69
C ALA A 23 -22.41 -5.76 -3.85
N VAL A 24 -21.35 -4.98 -3.64
CA VAL A 24 -20.28 -5.39 -2.70
C VAL A 24 -20.81 -5.59 -1.28
N SER A 25 -21.92 -4.92 -0.94
CA SER A 25 -22.60 -5.06 0.35
C SER A 25 -23.20 -6.45 0.56
N ASP A 26 -23.50 -7.19 -0.52
CA ASP A 26 -24.11 -8.52 -0.46
C ASP A 26 -23.07 -9.59 -0.11
N LEU A 27 -21.78 -9.28 -0.24
CA LEU A 27 -20.69 -10.14 0.17
C LEU A 27 -20.52 -10.09 1.70
N SER A 28 -20.31 -11.25 2.30
CA SER A 28 -19.88 -11.32 3.71
C SER A 28 -18.43 -10.87 3.82
N VAL A 29 -18.12 -10.10 4.86
CA VAL A 29 -16.78 -9.55 5.06
C VAL A 29 -15.83 -10.59 5.68
N ASP A 30 -16.31 -11.53 6.49
CA ASP A 30 -15.44 -12.52 7.13
C ASP A 30 -14.67 -13.38 6.11
N PRO A 31 -15.31 -13.95 5.05
CA PRO A 31 -14.56 -14.64 4.01
C PRO A 31 -13.61 -13.72 3.24
N LEU A 32 -13.98 -12.45 3.01
CA LEU A 32 -13.11 -11.50 2.34
C LEU A 32 -11.87 -11.15 3.17
N ARG A 33 -12.00 -11.05 4.50
CA ARG A 33 -10.87 -10.91 5.44
C ARG A 33 -9.96 -12.13 5.35
N VAL A 34 -10.52 -13.34 5.34
CA VAL A 34 -9.73 -14.58 5.17
C VAL A 34 -8.96 -14.56 3.84
N LEU A 35 -9.62 -14.19 2.75
CA LEU A 35 -8.98 -14.08 1.43
C LEU A 35 -7.89 -13.00 1.42
N ALA A 36 -8.14 -11.82 2.00
CA ALA A 36 -7.17 -10.74 2.06
C ALA A 36 -5.94 -11.12 2.90
N ARG A 37 -6.12 -11.86 4.00
CA ARG A 37 -5.00 -12.36 4.81
C ARG A 37 -4.20 -13.45 4.13
N HIS A 38 -4.87 -14.33 3.37
CA HIS A 38 -4.22 -15.47 2.73
C HIS A 38 -3.60 -15.13 1.37
N HIS A 39 -4.26 -14.31 0.58
CA HIS A 39 -3.83 -13.93 -0.77
C HIS A 39 -3.25 -12.52 -0.85
N HIS A 40 -3.26 -11.76 0.25
CA HIS A 40 -2.71 -10.41 0.42
C HIS A 40 -3.39 -9.31 -0.39
N LEU A 41 -4.10 -9.65 -1.47
CA LEU A 41 -4.82 -8.73 -2.32
C LEU A 41 -6.14 -9.37 -2.77
N VAL A 42 -7.24 -8.63 -2.60
CA VAL A 42 -8.57 -9.01 -3.11
C VAL A 42 -9.08 -7.90 -4.01
N LEU A 43 -9.39 -8.25 -5.25
CA LEU A 43 -10.07 -7.38 -6.21
C LEU A 43 -11.54 -7.79 -6.29
N LEU A 44 -12.45 -6.84 -6.09
CA LEU A 44 -13.88 -7.00 -6.34
C LEU A 44 -14.21 -6.21 -7.61
N ARG A 45 -14.58 -6.92 -8.68
CA ARG A 45 -14.81 -6.33 -10.00
C ARG A 45 -16.22 -6.59 -10.51
N GLY A 46 -16.79 -5.57 -11.14
CA GLY A 46 -18.13 -5.60 -11.74
C GLY A 46 -19.29 -5.51 -10.74
N PHE A 47 -19.01 -5.36 -9.45
CA PHE A 47 -20.04 -5.15 -8.43
C PHE A 47 -20.48 -3.69 -8.39
N ARG A 48 -21.73 -3.47 -7.99
CA ARG A 48 -22.16 -2.14 -7.54
C ARG A 48 -21.47 -1.81 -6.22
N GLY A 49 -20.59 -0.81 -6.25
CA GLY A 49 -19.85 -0.30 -5.10
C GLY A 49 -20.63 0.75 -4.29
N PRO A 50 -20.02 1.28 -3.21
CA PRO A 50 -20.56 2.42 -2.45
C PRO A 50 -20.80 3.66 -3.32
N GLU A 51 -21.87 4.42 -3.11
CA GLU A 51 -22.18 5.56 -4.00
C GLU A 51 -21.35 6.80 -3.63
N ASP A 52 -21.15 7.03 -2.34
CA ASP A 52 -20.39 8.16 -1.82
C ASP A 52 -19.35 7.77 -0.74
N ALA A 53 -18.69 8.78 -0.17
CA ALA A 53 -17.69 8.55 0.87
C ALA A 53 -18.29 8.05 2.20
N ALA A 54 -19.55 8.40 2.50
CA ALA A 54 -20.24 7.93 3.70
C ALA A 54 -20.61 6.45 3.55
N ASP A 55 -21.11 6.03 2.40
CA ASP A 55 -21.35 4.62 2.09
C ASP A 55 -20.07 3.79 2.13
N LEU A 56 -18.95 4.34 1.62
CA LEU A 56 -17.67 3.65 1.66
C LEU A 56 -17.18 3.50 3.12
N ALA A 57 -17.36 4.52 3.95
CA ALA A 57 -17.06 4.43 5.38
C ALA A 57 -17.96 3.39 6.08
N ALA A 58 -19.26 3.37 5.80
CA ALA A 58 -20.18 2.36 6.37
C ALA A 58 -19.81 0.94 5.92
N TYR A 59 -19.38 0.75 4.67
CA TYR A 59 -18.82 -0.51 4.21
C TYR A 59 -17.53 -0.87 4.95
N GLY A 60 -16.61 0.09 5.14
CA GLY A 60 -15.38 -0.09 5.90
C GLY A 60 -15.62 -0.47 7.37
N GLU A 61 -16.64 0.06 8.02
CA GLU A 61 -17.00 -0.29 9.41
C GLU A 61 -17.41 -1.75 9.57
N ARG A 62 -17.88 -2.40 8.50
CA ARG A 62 -18.14 -3.86 8.49
C ARG A 62 -16.85 -4.68 8.46
N TRP A 63 -15.71 -4.09 8.09
CA TRP A 63 -14.39 -4.74 8.08
C TRP A 63 -13.65 -4.62 9.41
N GLY A 64 -13.99 -3.64 10.23
CA GLY A 64 -13.35 -3.38 11.51
C GLY A 64 -13.24 -1.88 11.78
N SER A 65 -12.49 -1.52 12.81
CA SER A 65 -12.26 -0.13 13.19
C SER A 65 -11.52 0.64 12.10
N ILE A 66 -12.07 1.76 11.64
CA ILE A 66 -11.43 2.62 10.65
C ILE A 66 -10.33 3.46 11.32
N ALA A 67 -9.15 3.54 10.71
CA ALA A 67 -8.11 4.45 11.15
C ALA A 67 -8.44 5.90 10.73
N GLU A 68 -8.66 6.77 11.71
CA GLU A 68 -9.01 8.17 11.45
C GLU A 68 -7.78 9.04 11.11
N TRP A 69 -7.99 9.96 10.18
CA TRP A 69 -7.02 10.96 9.75
C TRP A 69 -7.57 12.37 10.02
N PRO A 70 -6.72 13.42 10.01
CA PRO A 70 -7.19 14.79 10.15
C PRO A 70 -8.23 15.21 9.09
N PHE A 71 -8.22 14.57 7.92
CA PHE A 71 -9.20 14.77 6.84
C PHE A 71 -10.45 13.88 6.96
N GLY A 72 -10.56 13.07 8.01
CA GLY A 72 -11.66 12.12 8.23
C GLY A 72 -11.30 10.67 7.90
N LYS A 73 -12.32 9.86 7.59
CA LYS A 73 -12.23 8.41 7.36
C LYS A 73 -11.80 8.03 5.95
N VAL A 74 -12.20 8.82 4.96
CA VAL A 74 -11.99 8.54 3.54
C VAL A 74 -11.10 9.61 2.93
N LEU A 75 -10.03 9.18 2.30
CA LEU A 75 -9.13 10.02 1.52
C LEU A 75 -9.58 10.04 0.05
N GLU A 76 -9.87 11.23 -0.47
CA GLU A 76 -10.17 11.47 -1.89
C GLU A 76 -8.86 11.68 -2.67
N LEU A 77 -8.45 10.68 -3.46
CA LEU A 77 -7.25 10.69 -4.29
C LEU A 77 -7.59 11.19 -5.70
N LEU A 78 -7.56 12.51 -5.84
CA LEU A 78 -7.74 13.25 -7.09
C LEU A 78 -6.44 14.01 -7.40
N GLU A 79 -6.05 14.08 -8.68
CA GLU A 79 -4.99 15.01 -9.08
C GLU A 79 -5.42 16.45 -8.78
N ARG A 80 -4.49 17.27 -8.27
CA ARG A 80 -4.73 18.69 -7.98
C ARG A 80 -3.70 19.53 -8.74
N GLU A 81 -4.11 20.66 -9.31
CA GLU A 81 -3.21 21.54 -10.08
C GLU A 81 -2.05 22.13 -9.26
N ALA A 82 -2.20 22.23 -7.93
CA ALA A 82 -1.15 22.68 -7.01
C ALA A 82 -1.20 21.86 -5.70
N PRO A 83 -0.68 20.62 -5.69
CA PRO A 83 -0.84 19.74 -4.55
C PRO A 83 0.13 20.09 -3.41
N GLN A 84 -0.30 20.04 -2.16
CA GLN A 84 0.59 20.16 -0.98
C GLN A 84 1.22 18.81 -0.58
N ASP A 85 0.79 17.71 -1.21
CA ASP A 85 1.28 16.36 -0.98
C ASP A 85 1.38 15.63 -2.33
N HIS A 86 2.54 15.01 -2.58
CA HIS A 86 2.86 14.29 -3.81
C HIS A 86 1.85 13.18 -4.19
N ILE A 87 1.09 12.64 -3.24
CA ILE A 87 0.05 11.65 -3.56
C ILE A 87 -1.00 12.20 -4.53
N PHE A 88 -1.17 13.54 -4.57
CA PHE A 88 -2.06 14.28 -5.46
C PHE A 88 -1.35 14.82 -6.74
N ASP A 89 -0.05 14.55 -6.90
CA ASP A 89 0.71 14.83 -8.13
C ASP A 89 0.68 13.63 -9.09
N SER A 90 1.16 13.83 -10.32
CA SER A 90 1.29 12.86 -11.42
C SER A 90 2.56 12.01 -11.40
N SER A 91 3.54 12.36 -10.56
CA SER A 91 4.79 11.61 -10.41
C SER A 91 4.61 10.22 -9.80
N ALA A 92 5.62 9.36 -9.99
CA ALA A 92 5.63 8.03 -9.38
C ALA A 92 5.73 8.12 -7.85
N VAL A 93 5.09 7.18 -7.16
CA VAL A 93 5.20 7.01 -5.70
C VAL A 93 5.98 5.73 -5.44
N PRO A 94 7.17 5.80 -4.82
CA PRO A 94 7.95 4.60 -4.52
C PRO A 94 7.24 3.65 -3.56
N LEU A 95 7.72 2.40 -3.52
CA LEU A 95 7.20 1.38 -2.63
C LEU A 95 7.37 1.78 -1.15
N HIS A 96 6.29 1.72 -0.39
CA HIS A 96 6.23 2.01 1.04
C HIS A 96 5.04 1.27 1.70
N TRP A 97 4.87 1.42 3.01
CA TRP A 97 3.69 0.95 3.74
C TRP A 97 2.96 2.13 4.39
N ASP A 98 1.63 2.00 4.53
CA ASP A 98 0.84 3.01 5.22
C ASP A 98 0.95 2.87 6.73
N GLY A 99 0.86 4.00 7.43
CA GLY A 99 0.93 4.05 8.90
C GLY A 99 2.33 4.28 9.46
N MET A 100 3.38 4.40 8.63
CA MET A 100 4.77 4.63 9.05
C MET A 100 4.93 5.71 10.14
N TYR A 101 4.24 6.84 10.01
CA TYR A 101 4.30 7.97 10.94
C TYR A 101 3.05 8.12 11.82
N ARG A 102 2.27 7.05 12.00
CA ARG A 102 1.02 7.08 12.78
C ARG A 102 1.17 6.23 14.03
N ARG A 103 0.38 6.55 15.06
CA ARG A 103 0.34 5.77 16.31
C ARG A 103 -0.04 4.31 16.07
N GLN A 104 -0.95 4.06 15.13
CA GLN A 104 -1.40 2.72 14.77
C GLN A 104 -1.14 2.45 13.29
N VAL A 105 -0.73 1.22 12.99
CA VAL A 105 -0.54 0.75 11.62
C VAL A 105 -1.81 0.02 11.17
N PRO A 106 -2.41 0.40 10.02
CA PRO A 106 -3.59 -0.29 9.53
C PRO A 106 -3.24 -1.66 8.96
N GLU A 107 -4.13 -2.63 9.16
CA GLU A 107 -4.02 -3.97 8.58
C GLU A 107 -4.39 -3.96 7.11
N PHE A 108 -5.51 -3.31 6.75
CA PHE A 108 -5.98 -3.25 5.36
C PHE A 108 -6.11 -1.84 4.82
N GLN A 109 -5.81 -1.71 3.53
CA GLN A 109 -6.25 -0.60 2.70
C GLN A 109 -7.46 -1.05 1.91
N ILE A 110 -8.51 -0.23 1.88
CA ILE A 110 -9.64 -0.40 0.96
C ILE A 110 -9.64 0.77 0.00
N PHE A 111 -9.52 0.47 -1.28
CA PHE A 111 -9.58 1.42 -2.38
C PHE A 111 -10.86 1.23 -3.16
N GLN A 112 -11.46 2.34 -3.59
CA GLN A 112 -12.57 2.37 -4.54
C GLN A 112 -12.17 3.22 -5.74
N CYS A 113 -12.35 2.69 -6.96
CA CYS A 113 -12.13 3.45 -8.18
C CYS A 113 -13.43 4.09 -8.68
N LEU A 114 -13.46 5.42 -8.74
CA LEU A 114 -14.56 6.19 -9.34
C LEU A 114 -14.26 6.51 -10.81
N ARG A 115 -13.01 6.87 -11.09
CA ARG A 115 -12.51 7.12 -12.45
C ARG A 115 -11.12 6.53 -12.60
N ALA A 116 -10.95 5.70 -13.63
CA ALA A 116 -9.68 5.13 -13.99
C ALA A 116 -9.03 5.92 -15.14
N PRO A 117 -7.69 6.08 -15.14
CA PRO A 117 -6.99 6.64 -16.28
C PRO A 117 -7.17 5.72 -17.49
N GLY A 118 -7.26 6.32 -18.69
CA GLY A 118 -7.42 5.56 -19.93
C GLY A 118 -6.20 4.68 -20.25
N PRO A 119 -6.34 3.70 -21.18
CA PRO A 119 -5.22 2.88 -21.62
C PRO A 119 -4.03 3.72 -22.08
N GLY A 120 -2.82 3.37 -21.63
CA GLY A 120 -1.59 4.08 -21.98
C GLY A 120 -1.28 5.33 -21.15
N CYS A 121 -2.15 5.73 -20.22
CA CYS A 121 -1.93 6.90 -19.35
C CYS A 121 -1.11 6.60 -18.09
N GLY A 122 -0.64 5.37 -17.87
CA GLY A 122 0.12 4.99 -16.67
C GLY A 122 -0.73 4.95 -15.40
N GLY A 123 -0.10 5.17 -14.23
CA GLY A 123 -0.82 5.36 -12.95
C GLY A 123 -1.35 4.10 -12.28
N ARG A 124 -0.86 2.93 -12.70
CA ARG A 124 -1.16 1.66 -12.04
C ARG A 124 -0.69 1.73 -10.59
N THR A 125 -1.52 1.21 -9.68
CA THR A 125 -1.10 1.03 -8.29
C THR A 125 -0.26 -0.24 -8.22
N LEU A 126 0.92 -0.13 -7.63
CA LEU A 126 1.86 -1.23 -7.48
C LEU A 126 1.68 -1.86 -6.11
N PHE A 127 1.71 -3.19 -6.04
CA PHE A 127 1.70 -3.96 -4.80
C PHE A 127 2.81 -5.02 -4.86
N SER A 128 3.71 -5.02 -3.88
CA SER A 128 4.86 -5.93 -3.82
C SER A 128 4.75 -6.87 -2.62
N HIS A 129 4.83 -8.17 -2.89
CA HIS A 129 4.73 -9.22 -1.89
C HIS A 129 6.06 -9.45 -1.16
N THR A 130 6.19 -8.85 0.02
CA THR A 130 7.50 -8.79 0.71
C THR A 130 8.01 -10.12 1.23
N ALA A 131 7.14 -10.96 1.82
CA ALA A 131 7.52 -12.29 2.29
C ALA A 131 8.04 -13.16 1.14
N ARG A 132 7.38 -13.12 -0.03
CA ARG A 132 7.85 -13.81 -1.23
C ARG A 132 9.20 -13.28 -1.73
N ALA A 133 9.41 -11.96 -1.68
CA ALA A 133 10.72 -11.38 -2.02
C ALA A 133 11.83 -11.87 -1.08
N LEU A 134 11.54 -12.05 0.22
CA LEU A 134 12.47 -12.64 1.18
C LEU A 134 12.79 -14.11 0.91
N ASP A 135 11.77 -14.89 0.54
CA ASP A 135 11.94 -16.32 0.24
C ASP A 135 12.77 -16.56 -1.03
N GLN A 136 12.69 -15.64 -2.00
CA GLN A 136 13.42 -15.73 -3.27
C GLN A 136 14.82 -15.09 -3.21
N ALA A 137 15.14 -14.34 -2.16
CA ALA A 137 16.41 -13.63 -2.05
C ALA A 137 17.60 -14.58 -1.87
N PRO A 138 18.72 -14.36 -2.58
CA PRO A 138 19.96 -15.07 -2.30
C PRO A 138 20.39 -14.89 -0.84
N ALA A 139 20.95 -15.94 -0.22
CA ALA A 139 21.26 -15.94 1.21
C ALA A 139 22.17 -14.76 1.66
N SER A 140 23.17 -14.39 0.85
CA SER A 140 24.05 -13.24 1.14
C SER A 140 23.32 -11.90 1.10
N VAL A 141 22.39 -11.74 0.14
CA VAL A 141 21.55 -10.54 -0.01
C VAL A 141 20.56 -10.45 1.15
N ARG A 142 19.93 -11.58 1.51
CA ARG A 142 19.02 -11.65 2.66
C ARG A 142 19.73 -11.29 3.97
N LEU A 143 20.96 -11.77 4.19
CA LEU A 143 21.76 -11.42 5.38
C LEU A 143 22.05 -9.91 5.46
N LEU A 144 22.27 -9.25 4.32
CA LEU A 144 22.42 -7.79 4.28
C LEU A 144 21.12 -7.10 4.71
N TRP A 145 19.97 -7.57 4.20
CA TRP A 145 18.66 -7.01 4.56
C TRP A 145 18.33 -7.21 6.04
N GLU A 146 18.61 -8.40 6.60
CA GLU A 146 18.36 -8.73 8.01
C GLU A 146 19.18 -7.88 8.99
N ARG A 147 20.31 -7.32 8.54
CA ARG A 147 21.15 -6.42 9.34
C ARG A 147 20.73 -4.95 9.23
N ALA A 148 20.07 -4.57 8.15
CA ALA A 148 19.77 -3.18 7.86
C ALA A 148 18.55 -2.69 8.65
N THR A 149 18.67 -1.49 9.22
CA THR A 149 17.56 -0.76 9.84
C THR A 149 17.37 0.57 9.12
N GLY A 150 16.16 0.82 8.61
CA GLY A 150 15.79 2.08 7.97
C GLY A 150 15.26 3.08 9.00
N ARG A 151 15.84 4.28 8.99
CA ARG A 151 15.32 5.46 9.70
C ARG A 151 14.71 6.40 8.68
N TYR A 152 13.43 6.71 8.87
CA TYR A 152 12.64 7.55 7.98
C TYR A 152 12.18 8.78 8.74
N GLU A 153 12.34 9.96 8.15
CA GLU A 153 12.01 11.23 8.79
C GLU A 153 11.21 12.11 7.83
N ARG A 154 10.09 12.65 8.33
CA ARG A 154 9.23 13.57 7.60
C ARG A 154 9.02 14.84 8.42
N LYS A 155 9.50 15.95 7.88
CA LYS A 155 9.35 17.30 8.44
C LYS A 155 8.35 18.08 7.59
N MET A 156 7.34 18.60 8.26
CA MET A 156 6.26 19.40 7.68
C MET A 156 6.03 20.61 8.59
N GLU A 157 5.33 21.63 8.10
CA GLU A 157 5.21 22.94 8.77
C GLU A 157 4.87 22.86 10.27
N TYR A 158 4.00 21.91 10.65
CA TYR A 158 3.51 21.75 12.02
C TYR A 158 3.88 20.40 12.67
N TYR A 159 4.61 19.53 11.98
CA TYR A 159 4.94 18.21 12.52
C TYR A 159 6.29 17.68 12.05
N HIS A 160 6.99 17.03 12.97
CA HIS A 160 8.21 16.29 12.71
C HIS A 160 7.99 14.86 13.21
N SER A 161 7.99 13.90 12.28
CA SER A 161 7.76 12.49 12.59
C SER A 161 8.93 11.66 12.14
N VAL A 162 9.37 10.76 13.03
CA VAL A 162 10.46 9.83 12.75
C VAL A 162 9.99 8.41 13.01
N ALA A 163 10.30 7.51 12.10
CA ALA A 163 10.09 6.09 12.25
C ALA A 163 11.40 5.32 12.02
N GLU A 164 11.60 4.26 12.78
CA GLU A 164 12.75 3.36 12.64
C GLU A 164 12.28 1.91 12.57
N ALA A 165 12.61 1.23 11.48
CA ALA A 165 12.15 -0.13 11.21
C ALA A 165 13.31 -1.00 10.69
N PRO A 166 13.56 -2.18 11.27
CA PRO A 166 14.37 -3.20 10.62
C PRO A 166 13.83 -3.50 9.23
N VAL A 167 14.71 -3.58 8.22
CA VAL A 167 14.29 -3.87 6.84
C VAL A 167 13.59 -5.22 6.79
N VAL A 168 14.08 -6.21 7.54
CA VAL A 168 13.39 -7.50 7.74
C VAL A 168 12.82 -7.54 9.15
N THR A 169 11.51 -7.71 9.27
CA THR A 169 10.81 -7.78 10.56
C THR A 169 9.79 -8.91 10.56
N ARG A 170 9.19 -9.20 11.73
CA ARG A 170 8.11 -10.19 11.86
C ARG A 170 6.77 -9.57 11.46
N HIS A 171 5.93 -10.37 10.83
CA HIS A 171 4.53 -10.04 10.65
C HIS A 171 3.87 -9.92 12.05
N PRO A 172 3.03 -8.90 12.31
CA PRO A 172 2.53 -8.61 13.66
C PRO A 172 1.64 -9.71 14.27
N ASP A 173 0.95 -10.47 13.43
CA ASP A 173 -0.08 -11.46 13.81
C ASP A 173 0.11 -12.83 13.12
N ARG A 174 1.20 -13.05 12.38
CA ARG A 174 1.46 -14.31 11.66
C ARG A 174 2.91 -14.75 11.86
N ASP A 175 3.14 -16.06 11.81
CA ASP A 175 4.50 -16.63 11.83
C ASP A 175 5.16 -16.50 10.46
N ALA A 176 5.45 -15.26 10.07
CA ALA A 176 6.09 -14.91 8.81
C ALA A 176 7.03 -13.72 9.03
N VAL A 177 8.00 -13.59 8.12
CA VAL A 177 8.87 -12.40 8.03
C VAL A 177 8.46 -11.56 6.82
N VAL A 178 8.53 -10.25 6.99
CA VAL A 178 8.14 -9.26 5.98
C VAL A 178 9.21 -8.19 5.84
N ILE A 179 9.14 -7.45 4.73
CA ILE A 179 10.03 -6.31 4.49
C ILE A 179 9.33 -5.01 4.89
N ARG A 180 9.98 -4.21 5.74
CA ARG A 180 9.61 -2.81 5.98
C ARG A 180 10.64 -1.89 5.36
N TYR A 181 10.30 -1.40 4.19
CA TYR A 181 11.17 -0.55 3.39
C TYR A 181 10.34 0.54 2.72
N SER A 182 10.69 1.79 2.99
CA SER A 182 10.25 2.93 2.20
C SER A 182 11.36 3.27 1.21
N ALA A 183 11.12 2.98 -0.07
CA ALA A 183 12.09 3.22 -1.11
C ALA A 183 12.44 4.71 -1.20
N PRO A 184 13.73 5.09 -1.20
CA PRO A 184 14.14 6.46 -1.45
C PRO A 184 13.57 6.91 -2.79
N GLN A 185 13.11 8.16 -2.84
CA GLN A 185 12.71 8.75 -4.10
C GLN A 185 13.96 9.01 -4.95
N ASP A 186 13.86 8.71 -6.23
CA ASP A 186 14.86 9.15 -7.19
C ASP A 186 14.84 10.69 -7.22
N GLN A 187 15.89 11.33 -6.70
CA GLN A 187 16.00 12.79 -6.61
C GLN A 187 16.28 13.44 -7.98
N GLN A 188 16.11 12.72 -9.09
CA GLN A 188 16.37 13.19 -10.45
C GLN A 188 15.39 14.27 -10.97
N GLY A 189 14.43 14.74 -10.16
CA GLY A 189 13.52 15.82 -10.51
C GLY A 189 13.42 16.91 -9.43
N THR A 190 13.52 18.19 -9.83
CA THR A 190 13.46 19.37 -8.94
C THR A 190 12.03 19.77 -8.50
N GLY A 191 11.08 18.84 -8.49
CA GLY A 191 9.65 19.16 -8.31
C GLY A 191 8.92 18.36 -7.22
N PHE A 192 9.60 17.51 -6.46
CA PHE A 192 8.92 16.66 -5.49
C PHE A 192 8.54 17.43 -4.22
N ILE A 193 7.26 17.32 -3.82
CA ILE A 193 6.68 18.08 -2.71
C ILE A 193 6.77 17.26 -1.42
N ASN A 194 7.50 17.79 -0.42
CA ASN A 194 7.67 17.23 0.93
C ASN A 194 8.32 15.82 0.97
N PRO A 195 9.56 15.64 0.46
CA PRO A 195 10.24 14.35 0.51
C PRO A 195 10.55 13.93 1.95
N ALA A 196 10.30 12.66 2.27
CA ALA A 196 10.83 12.07 3.49
C ALA A 196 12.32 11.77 3.29
N SER A 197 13.15 12.06 4.30
CA SER A 197 14.54 11.59 4.30
C SER A 197 14.61 10.16 4.82
N ALA A 198 15.54 9.39 4.27
CA ALA A 198 15.79 8.01 4.70
C ALA A 198 17.30 7.81 4.89
N SER A 199 17.68 7.17 5.99
CA SER A 199 19.04 6.68 6.24
C SER A 199 18.98 5.25 6.75
N PHE A 200 20.07 4.50 6.56
CA PHE A 200 20.10 3.08 6.90
C PHE A 200 21.34 2.77 7.76
N THR A 201 21.14 2.00 8.81
CA THR A 201 22.18 1.59 9.78
C THR A 201 22.26 0.07 9.88
N GLY A 202 23.22 -0.45 10.67
CA GLY A 202 23.42 -1.90 10.87
C GLY A 202 24.22 -2.61 9.77
N MET A 203 24.65 -1.86 8.76
CA MET A 203 25.51 -2.32 7.65
C MET A 203 26.68 -1.37 7.42
N ALA A 204 27.69 -1.79 6.65
CA ALA A 204 28.76 -0.89 6.24
C ALA A 204 28.23 0.17 5.25
N GLU A 205 28.77 1.38 5.29
CA GLU A 205 28.35 2.47 4.39
C GLU A 205 28.49 2.08 2.91
N ALA A 206 29.54 1.33 2.57
CA ALA A 206 29.77 0.80 1.23
C ALA A 206 28.66 -0.15 0.73
N ASP A 207 27.88 -0.74 1.64
CA ASP A 207 26.81 -1.68 1.30
C ASP A 207 25.46 -0.98 1.02
N ALA A 208 25.31 0.32 1.32
CA ALA A 208 24.05 1.04 1.17
C ALA A 208 23.50 1.00 -0.27
N ALA A 209 24.39 1.17 -1.25
CA ALA A 209 24.01 1.10 -2.66
C ALA A 209 23.59 -0.32 -3.07
N LEU A 210 24.23 -1.36 -2.49
CA LEU A 210 23.85 -2.75 -2.72
C LEU A 210 22.51 -3.08 -2.07
N LEU A 211 22.26 -2.60 -0.85
CA LEU A 211 20.96 -2.73 -0.16
C LEU A 211 19.83 -2.21 -1.05
N HIS A 212 19.93 -0.97 -1.52
CA HIS A 212 18.89 -0.35 -2.34
C HIS A 212 18.67 -1.04 -3.67
N ARG A 213 19.75 -1.36 -4.40
CA ARG A 213 19.62 -2.06 -5.69
C ARG A 213 19.00 -3.44 -5.52
N SER A 214 19.45 -4.23 -4.54
CA SER A 214 18.94 -5.58 -4.32
C SER A 214 17.49 -5.61 -3.85
N LEU A 215 17.09 -4.68 -2.95
CA LEU A 215 15.68 -4.52 -2.56
C LEU A 215 14.82 -4.10 -3.74
N ALA A 216 15.26 -3.12 -4.53
CA ALA A 216 14.52 -2.66 -5.70
C ALA A 216 14.30 -3.79 -6.72
N GLU A 217 15.35 -4.57 -7.03
CA GLU A 217 15.29 -5.71 -7.93
C GLU A 217 14.31 -6.79 -7.42
N ALA A 218 14.42 -7.18 -6.15
CA ALA A 218 13.57 -8.23 -5.58
C ALA A 218 12.10 -7.80 -5.44
N LEU A 219 11.85 -6.56 -5.01
CA LEU A 219 10.49 -6.04 -4.80
C LEU A 219 9.77 -5.73 -6.11
N HIS A 220 10.50 -5.44 -7.20
CA HIS A 220 9.92 -5.23 -8.54
C HIS A 220 9.99 -6.48 -9.44
N ALA A 221 10.50 -7.60 -8.93
CA ALA A 221 10.52 -8.85 -9.68
C ALA A 221 9.10 -9.24 -10.12
N PRO A 222 8.90 -9.72 -11.37
CA PRO A 222 7.57 -10.11 -11.86
C PRO A 222 6.87 -11.20 -11.04
N SER A 223 7.63 -11.97 -10.26
CA SER A 223 7.12 -12.98 -9.30
C SER A 223 6.57 -12.37 -8.01
N CYS A 224 6.90 -11.12 -7.70
CA CYS A 224 6.60 -10.43 -6.45
C CYS A 224 5.71 -9.20 -6.63
N LEU A 225 5.71 -8.56 -7.79
CA LEU A 225 5.01 -7.30 -8.05
C LEU A 225 3.72 -7.52 -8.86
N TYR A 226 2.59 -7.05 -8.31
CA TYR A 226 1.33 -6.89 -9.03
C TYR A 226 1.12 -5.40 -9.35
N ALA A 227 0.94 -5.08 -10.64
CA ALA A 227 0.61 -3.72 -11.10
C ALA A 227 -0.87 -3.66 -11.49
N HIS A 228 -1.69 -3.06 -10.63
CA HIS A 228 -3.14 -2.99 -10.81
C HIS A 228 -3.51 -1.90 -11.83
N ALA A 229 -4.07 -2.33 -12.96
CA ALA A 229 -4.73 -1.45 -13.90
C ALA A 229 -6.20 -1.28 -13.47
N TRP A 230 -6.50 -0.07 -12.99
CA TRP A 230 -7.82 0.29 -12.47
C TRP A 230 -8.89 0.25 -13.55
N GLU A 231 -10.06 -0.26 -13.18
CA GLU A 231 -11.32 -0.08 -13.89
C GLU A 231 -12.32 0.67 -12.99
N ALA A 232 -13.17 1.51 -13.59
CA ALA A 232 -14.19 2.21 -12.82
C ALA A 232 -15.14 1.20 -12.13
N GLY A 233 -15.37 1.39 -10.84
CA GLY A 233 -16.13 0.48 -9.99
C GLY A 233 -15.30 -0.58 -9.26
N ASP A 234 -14.01 -0.72 -9.57
CA ASP A 234 -13.14 -1.63 -8.81
C ASP A 234 -13.11 -1.27 -7.33
N LEU A 235 -13.24 -2.29 -6.47
CA LEU A 235 -12.81 -2.22 -5.09
C LEU A 235 -11.61 -3.14 -4.88
N VAL A 236 -10.52 -2.60 -4.33
CA VAL A 236 -9.31 -3.37 -4.00
C VAL A 236 -9.09 -3.33 -2.50
N ILE A 237 -8.87 -4.50 -1.91
CA ILE A 237 -8.46 -4.67 -0.52
C ILE A 237 -7.03 -5.21 -0.51
N ALA A 238 -6.13 -4.50 0.15
CA ALA A 238 -4.72 -4.86 0.24
C ALA A 238 -4.27 -5.04 1.70
N ASP A 239 -3.54 -6.12 1.96
CA ASP A 239 -2.89 -6.43 3.25
C ASP A 239 -1.63 -5.56 3.41
N ASN A 240 -1.76 -4.46 4.15
CA ASN A 240 -0.68 -3.51 4.44
C ASN A 240 0.35 -4.09 5.43
N HIS A 241 0.03 -5.17 6.12
CA HIS A 241 0.98 -5.86 6.99
C HIS A 241 2.01 -6.68 6.20
N THR A 242 1.59 -7.25 5.06
CA THR A 242 2.46 -8.06 4.19
C THR A 242 3.00 -7.29 3.00
N LEU A 243 2.22 -6.39 2.40
CA LEU A 243 2.58 -5.73 1.15
C LEU A 243 3.32 -4.41 1.37
N LEU A 244 4.21 -4.08 0.44
CA LEU A 244 4.53 -2.69 0.14
C LEU A 244 3.70 -2.26 -1.07
N HIS A 245 3.39 -0.98 -1.17
CA HIS A 245 2.64 -0.44 -2.29
C HIS A 245 3.24 0.87 -2.79
N GLY A 246 2.96 1.19 -4.04
CA GLY A 246 3.42 2.41 -4.71
C GLY A 246 2.51 2.74 -5.88
N ARG A 247 2.96 3.63 -6.74
CA ARG A 247 2.21 4.06 -7.92
C ARG A 247 3.17 4.39 -9.05
N GLU A 248 2.88 3.92 -10.25
CA GLU A 248 3.58 4.39 -11.44
C GLU A 248 3.27 5.88 -11.70
N ALA A 249 4.16 6.57 -12.41
CA ALA A 249 3.81 7.89 -12.94
C ALA A 249 2.62 7.76 -13.90
N PHE A 250 1.85 8.84 -14.04
CA PHE A 250 0.75 8.91 -15.00
C PHE A 250 0.76 10.22 -15.78
N THR A 251 0.06 10.22 -16.91
CA THR A 251 -0.15 11.43 -17.71
C THR A 251 -0.95 12.44 -16.89
N SER A 252 -0.36 13.60 -16.60
CA SER A 252 -1.05 14.70 -15.91
C SER A 252 -2.31 15.12 -16.68
N GLY A 253 -3.40 15.34 -15.93
CA GLY A 253 -4.73 15.65 -16.47
C GLY A 253 -5.53 14.42 -16.90
N ALA A 254 -4.97 13.20 -16.85
CA ALA A 254 -5.74 11.99 -17.09
C ALA A 254 -6.81 11.80 -16.01
N PRO A 255 -8.02 11.33 -16.35
CA PRO A 255 -9.08 11.15 -15.37
C PRO A 255 -8.70 10.07 -14.36
N ARG A 256 -8.41 10.47 -13.12
CA ARG A 256 -8.10 9.55 -12.02
C ARG A 256 -8.76 10.02 -10.74
N HIS A 257 -9.63 9.17 -10.19
CA HIS A 257 -10.33 9.42 -8.94
C HIS A 257 -10.46 8.11 -8.18
N LEU A 258 -9.68 7.97 -7.11
CA LEU A 258 -9.80 6.88 -6.15
C LEU A 258 -10.26 7.42 -4.81
N ARG A 259 -10.99 6.63 -4.04
CA ARG A 259 -11.15 6.80 -2.59
C ARG A 259 -10.33 5.74 -1.88
N ARG A 260 -9.73 6.10 -0.73
CA ARG A 260 -9.03 5.15 0.14
C ARG A 260 -9.50 5.31 1.58
N LEU A 261 -9.70 4.20 2.27
CA LEU A 261 -9.78 4.15 3.73
C LEU A 261 -8.88 3.06 4.29
N HIS A 262 -8.66 3.12 5.60
CA HIS A 262 -7.79 2.21 6.33
C HIS A 262 -8.56 1.48 7.42
N ILE A 263 -8.37 0.16 7.49
CA ILE A 263 -8.93 -0.69 8.53
C ILE A 263 -7.80 -1.10 9.48
N LEU A 264 -8.01 -0.89 10.77
CA LEU A 264 -7.12 -1.34 11.83
C LEU A 264 -7.23 -2.86 12.04
N GLY A 265 -6.16 -3.47 12.55
CA GLY A 265 -6.21 -4.86 13.02
C GLY A 265 -7.12 -5.03 14.24
N GLU A 266 -7.37 -6.28 14.60
CA GLU A 266 -8.15 -6.65 15.79
C GLU A 266 -7.33 -7.59 16.69
N PRO A 267 -6.73 -7.09 17.79
CA PRO A 267 -6.73 -5.69 18.24
C PRO A 267 -5.90 -4.76 17.33
N PRO A 268 -6.08 -3.42 17.42
CA PRO A 268 -5.27 -2.47 16.66
C PRO A 268 -3.77 -2.62 16.97
N LEU A 269 -2.94 -2.54 15.93
CA LEU A 269 -1.49 -2.59 16.06
C LEU A 269 -0.94 -1.20 16.38
N ASP A 270 -0.50 -0.98 17.63
CA ASP A 270 0.34 0.16 17.97
C ASP A 270 1.65 0.08 17.17
N ASN A 271 2.04 1.17 16.54
CA ASN A 271 3.16 1.22 15.60
C ASN A 271 4.48 1.00 16.33
N PRO A 272 5.16 -0.15 16.13
CA PRO A 272 6.39 -0.47 16.84
C PRO A 272 7.59 0.31 16.30
N HIS A 273 7.41 1.04 15.20
CA HIS A 273 8.47 1.77 14.51
C HIS A 273 8.42 3.28 14.77
N LEU A 274 7.32 3.82 15.29
CA LEU A 274 7.20 5.25 15.54
C LEU A 274 8.06 5.65 16.74
N LEU A 275 8.97 6.60 16.54
CA LEU A 275 9.68 7.21 17.65
C LEU A 275 8.80 8.27 18.30
N ALA A 276 8.73 8.26 19.63
CA ALA A 276 8.07 9.33 20.37
C ALA A 276 8.71 10.67 19.97
N SER A 277 7.88 11.67 19.67
CA SER A 277 8.34 13.05 19.51
C SER A 277 8.99 13.48 20.82
N ALA A 278 10.29 13.80 20.77
CA ALA A 278 11.05 14.38 21.87
C ALA A 278 10.49 15.76 22.25
#